data_AF-A0A538IHH3-F1
#
_entry.id   AF-A0A538IHH3-F1
#
_cell.length_a   1.000
_cell.length_b   1.000
_cell.length_c   1.000
_cell.angle_alpha   90.00
_cell.angle_beta   90.00
_cell.angle_gamma   90.00
#
_symmetry.space_group_name_H-M   'P 1'
#
loop_
_entity.id
_entity.type
_entity.pdbx_description
1 polymer ?
#
loop_
_entity_poly.entity_id
_entity_poly.type
_entity_poly.pdbx_seq_one_letter_code
_entity_poly.pdbx_strand_id
1 'polypeptide(L)' 'MRVIAHRGASARAPENTLTAFRAALEAGADGVELDARLTADDVVVVLHDDDVS' A
#
# COMPACT_ATOMS: atom_id res chain seq x y z
N MET A 1 -12.07 0.64 -18.08
CA MET A 1 -12.18 1.02 -16.65
C MET A 1 -10.91 0.55 -15.98
N ARG A 2 -10.20 1.41 -15.22
CA ARG A 2 -9.00 0.99 -14.48
C ARG A 2 -9.36 0.58 -13.06
N VAL A 3 -8.75 -0.48 -12.56
CA VAL A 3 -8.86 -0.98 -11.18
C VAL A 3 -7.56 -0.66 -10.45
N ILE A 4 -7.66 0.17 -9.42
CA ILE A 4 -6.52 0.51 -8.55
C ILE A 4 -6.75 -0.17 -7.21
N ALA A 5 -5.80 -1.00 -6.78
CA ALA A 5 -5.91 -1.75 -5.54
C ALA A 5 -5.57 -0.86 -4.33
N HIS A 6 -6.57 -0.56 -3.51
CA HIS A 6 -6.46 0.25 -2.30
C HIS A 6 -5.52 -0.41 -1.28
N ARG A 7 -4.34 0.20 -1.08
CA ARG A 7 -3.22 -0.29 -0.27
C ARG A 7 -2.69 -1.66 -0.68
N GLY A 8 -2.76 -1.96 -1.98
CA GLY A 8 -2.49 -3.29 -2.52
C GLY A 8 -3.63 -4.28 -2.30
N ALA A 9 -3.34 -5.58 -2.32
CA ALA A 9 -4.31 -6.63 -2.00
C ALA A 9 -4.50 -6.76 -0.49
N SER A 10 -4.88 -5.66 0.17
CA SER A 10 -5.03 -5.50 1.63
C SER A 10 -5.98 -6.52 2.28
N ALA A 11 -6.94 -7.06 1.52
CA ALA A 11 -7.80 -8.15 1.98
C ALA A 11 -7.11 -9.53 2.04
N ARG A 12 -5.90 -9.68 1.47
CA ARG A 12 -5.18 -10.96 1.32
C ARG A 12 -3.75 -10.95 1.86
N ALA A 13 -3.16 -9.77 2.04
CA ALA A 13 -1.82 -9.57 2.57
C ALA A 13 -1.80 -8.28 3.39
N PRO A 14 -0.83 -8.10 4.31
CA PRO A 14 -0.72 -6.86 5.09
C PRO A 14 -0.69 -5.64 4.18
N GLU A 15 -1.59 -4.68 4.43
CA GLU A 15 -1.73 -3.47 3.61
C GLU A 15 -0.42 -2.68 3.50
N ASN A 16 -0.28 -1.89 2.43
CA ASN A 16 0.87 -1.01 2.24
C ASN A 16 2.25 -1.73 2.25
N THR A 17 2.26 -3.05 2.02
CA THR A 17 3.50 -3.84 1.86
C THR A 17 3.77 -4.20 0.41
N LEU A 18 5.04 -4.44 0.08
CA LEU A 18 5.42 -4.98 -1.23
C LEU A 18 4.73 -6.31 -1.54
N THR A 19 4.41 -7.11 -0.53
CA THR A 19 3.67 -8.37 -0.70
C THR A 19 2.25 -8.10 -1.16
N ALA A 20 1.53 -7.16 -0.53
CA ALA A 20 0.19 -6.77 -0.98
C ALA A 20 0.21 -6.12 -2.36
N PHE A 21 1.23 -5.32 -2.69
CA PHE A 21 1.34 -4.72 -4.01
C PHE A 21 1.56 -5.76 -5.11
N ARG A 22 2.48 -6.71 -4.90
CA ARG A 22 2.70 -7.82 -5.86
C ARG A 22 1.44 -8.64 -6.05
N ALA A 23 0.78 -9.02 -4.95
CA ALA A 23 -0.47 -9.79 -5.00
C ALA A 23 -1.61 -9.05 -5.73
N ALA A 24 -1.69 -7.72 -5.63
CA ALA A 24 -2.67 -6.93 -6.38
C ALA A 24 -2.41 -6.97 -7.90
N LEU A 25 -1.15 -6.81 -8.30
CA LEU A 25 -0.75 -6.86 -9.71
C LEU A 25 -0.95 -8.27 -10.29
N GLU A 26 -0.59 -9.31 -9.55
CA GLU A 26 -0.85 -10.71 -9.92
C GLU A 26 -2.34 -11.02 -10.04
N ALA A 27 -3.19 -10.36 -9.26
CA ALA A 27 -4.64 -10.45 -9.34
C ALA A 27 -5.26 -9.64 -10.50
N GLY A 28 -4.45 -8.91 -11.28
CA GLY A 28 -4.89 -8.18 -12.47
C GLY A 28 -5.32 -6.73 -12.22
N ALA A 29 -4.93 -6.12 -11.10
CA ALA A 29 -5.11 -4.68 -10.92
C ALA A 29 -4.23 -3.90 -11.90
N ASP A 30 -4.75 -2.76 -12.42
CA ASP A 30 -4.00 -1.86 -13.29
C ASP A 30 -2.93 -1.05 -12.53
N GLY A 31 -3.06 -0.98 -11.21
CA GLY A 31 -2.12 -0.30 -10.32
C GLY A 31 -2.47 -0.50 -8.86
N VAL A 32 -1.66 0.11 -7.98
CA VAL A 32 -1.85 0.10 -6.54
C VAL A 32 -1.94 1.54 -6.03
N GLU A 33 -2.76 1.76 -5.03
CA GLU A 33 -2.75 2.96 -4.21
C GLU A 33 -1.94 2.68 -2.93
N LEU A 34 -1.37 3.74 -2.35
CA LEU A 34 -0.59 3.68 -1.12
C LEU A 34 -0.75 4.98 -0.33
N ASP A 35 -0.53 4.89 0.98
CA ASP A 35 -0.51 6.04 1.88
C ASP A 35 0.93 6.42 2.21
N ALA A 36 1.31 7.68 1.96
CA ALA A 36 2.66 8.19 2.23
C ALA A 36 2.66 9.15 3.42
N ARG A 37 3.65 9.02 4.31
CA ARG A 37 3.89 9.89 5.46
C ARG A 37 5.38 10.24 5.57
N LEU A 38 5.70 11.25 6.37
CA LEU A 38 7.07 11.61 6.70
C LEU A 38 7.42 11.13 8.11
N THR A 39 8.63 10.59 8.28
CA THR A 39 9.25 10.39 9.59
C THR A 39 9.74 11.72 10.17
N ALA A 40 10.16 11.70 11.45
CA ALA A 40 10.74 12.87 12.11
C ALA A 40 12.06 13.36 11.49
N ASP A 41 12.75 12.51 10.72
CA ASP A 41 13.96 12.80 9.97
C ASP A 41 13.70 12.98 8.45
N ASP A 42 12.48 13.39 8.09
CA ASP A 42 12.06 13.76 6.72
C ASP A 42 12.16 12.62 5.68
N VAL A 43 12.09 11.36 6.11
CA VAL A 43 12.05 10.19 5.23
C VAL A 43 10.61 9.83 4.89
N VAL A 44 10.30 9.65 3.60
CA VAL A 44 8.99 9.18 3.15
C VAL A 44 8.83 7.70 3.47
N VAL A 45 7.76 7.36 4.17
CA VAL A 45 7.37 5.97 4.52
C VAL A 45 5.97 5.67 4.03
N VAL A 46 5.67 4.37 3.85
CA VAL A 46 4.34 3.89 3.45
C VAL A 46 3.60 3.38 4.69
N LEU A 47 2.62 4.14 5.18
CA LEU A 47 1.86 3.84 6.38
C LEU A 47 0.55 4.63 6.38
N HIS A 48 -0.57 3.97 6.66
CA HIS A 48 -1.86 4.63 6.70
C HIS A 48 -2.09 5.42 8.00
N ASP A 49 -2.01 4.74 9.14
CA ASP A 49 -2.27 5.35 10.45
C ASP A 49 -1.12 6.27 10.88
N ASP A 50 -1.39 7.17 11.81
CA ASP A 50 -0.38 8.06 12.41
C ASP A 50 0.33 7.44 13.63
N ASP A 51 -0.08 6.23 14.01
CA ASP A 51 0.46 5.45 15.12
C ASP A 51 0.92 4.07 14.61
N VAL A 52 2.03 3.57 15.16
CA VAL A 52 2.65 2.28 14.81
C VAL A 52 2.61 1.27 15.97
N SER A 53 1.97 1.64 17.08
CA SER A 53 1.90 0.83 18.30
C SER A 53 0.80 -0.24 18.29
#